data_AF-A0A7H0MDS0-F1
#
_entry.id   AF-A0A7H0MDS0-F1
#
_cell.length_a   1.000
_cell.length_b   1.000
_cell.length_c   1.000
_cell.angle_alpha   90.00
_cell.angle_beta   90.00
_cell.angle_gamma   90.00
#
_symmetry.space_group_name_H-M   'P 1'
#
loop_
_entity.id
_entity.type
_entity.pdbx_description
1 polymer ?
#
loop_
_entity_poly.entity_id
_entity_poly.type
_entity_poly.pdbx_seq_one_letter_code
_entity_poly.pdbx_strand_id
1 'polypeptide(L)'
;MYADKKPAPRTPPAQQTPEEAAPAKKSSVLRHELQKITSRFKRQPTQAEDETQPDASERYRKAENLIASGSIGSVYHYDNEYVMKDYSGIIETEHKGRLHSAMNNAAAFNRLYGAGSANVVMRKTTNPLQKAVSVKLRKISGASLADILAKGEIGLAEKAVARYAKGDVATQLAKKLELAGVDHNDINLGNILYDPQTDSFNLIDFDSSHINPPGMPLNEFMVEELVRKINYYFRTFVREVNALTQV
;
A
#
# COMPACT_ATOMS: atom_id res chain seq x y z
N MET A 1 -63.23 38.46 -28.31
CA MET A 1 -64.15 37.71 -29.20
C MET A 1 -63.33 37.10 -30.33
N TYR A 2 -63.55 35.80 -30.60
CA TYR A 2 -63.26 34.97 -31.80
C TYR A 2 -62.08 35.35 -32.74
N ALA A 3 -61.00 34.57 -32.82
CA ALA A 3 -60.80 33.30 -33.54
C ALA A 3 -60.66 33.48 -35.07
N ASP A 4 -59.49 33.17 -35.64
CA ASP A 4 -59.41 32.40 -36.89
C ASP A 4 -58.02 31.82 -37.23
N LYS A 5 -58.07 30.79 -38.08
CA LYS A 5 -57.19 29.60 -38.21
C LYS A 5 -55.92 29.77 -39.08
N LYS A 6 -54.97 28.85 -38.84
CA LYS A 6 -53.71 28.55 -39.59
C LYS A 6 -53.92 28.31 -41.11
N PRO A 7 -52.83 28.40 -41.89
CA PRO A 7 -52.28 27.17 -42.48
C PRO A 7 -50.74 27.04 -42.38
N ALA A 8 -50.26 25.79 -42.45
CA ALA A 8 -48.86 25.39 -42.36
C ALA A 8 -48.11 25.46 -43.71
N PRO A 9 -46.79 25.72 -43.74
CA PRO A 9 -45.98 25.51 -44.94
C PRO A 9 -45.11 24.24 -44.88
N ARG A 10 -45.52 23.30 -45.73
CA ARG A 10 -44.79 22.41 -46.66
C ARG A 10 -43.31 22.07 -46.40
N THR A 11 -43.08 20.76 -46.29
CA THR A 11 -41.80 20.03 -46.42
C THR A 11 -41.20 20.15 -47.83
N PRO A 12 -39.88 20.38 -47.98
CA PRO A 12 -39.16 20.16 -49.24
C PRO A 12 -38.72 18.69 -49.41
N PRO A 13 -38.48 18.24 -50.66
CA PRO A 13 -38.34 16.83 -51.02
C PRO A 13 -36.95 16.23 -50.75
N ALA A 14 -36.93 14.90 -50.68
CA ALA A 14 -35.78 14.04 -50.47
C ALA A 14 -34.66 14.29 -51.49
N GLN A 15 -33.45 14.53 -51.00
CA GLN A 15 -32.22 14.45 -51.78
C GLN A 15 -31.79 12.99 -51.91
N GLN A 16 -31.60 12.56 -53.15
CA GLN A 16 -31.10 11.25 -53.54
C GLN A 16 -29.65 11.08 -53.07
N THR A 17 -29.40 10.01 -52.33
CA THR A 17 -28.06 9.50 -52.00
C THR A 17 -27.39 8.93 -53.26
N PRO A 18 -26.15 9.32 -53.58
CA PRO A 18 -25.33 8.61 -54.56
C PRO A 18 -24.85 7.27 -53.99
N GLU A 19 -24.93 6.30 -54.88
CA GLU A 19 -24.62 4.89 -54.80
C GLU A 19 -23.24 4.56 -54.21
N GLU A 20 -23.22 3.54 -53.35
CA GLU A 20 -22.09 3.00 -52.60
C GLU A 20 -21.12 2.26 -53.54
N ALA A 21 -19.92 2.83 -53.74
CA ALA A 21 -18.82 2.13 -54.40
C ALA A 21 -18.11 1.19 -53.41
N ALA A 22 -18.08 -0.10 -53.76
CA ALA A 22 -17.48 -1.19 -53.00
C ALA A 22 -16.00 -0.97 -52.59
N PRO A 23 -15.57 -1.43 -51.39
CA PRO A 23 -14.17 -1.32 -50.98
C PRO A 23 -13.33 -2.47 -51.59
N ALA A 24 -12.51 -2.13 -52.58
CA ALA A 24 -11.47 -3.02 -53.09
C ALA A 24 -10.18 -2.93 -52.23
N LYS A 25 -9.80 -4.09 -51.68
CA LYS A 25 -8.42 -4.56 -51.42
C LYS A 25 -7.47 -3.67 -50.61
N LYS A 26 -7.51 -3.81 -49.27
CA LYS A 26 -6.35 -3.56 -48.37
C LYS A 26 -6.23 -4.59 -47.23
N SER A 27 -6.47 -5.89 -47.50
CA SER A 27 -6.40 -6.95 -46.48
C SER A 27 -5.13 -7.83 -46.50
N SER A 28 -4.16 -7.57 -47.38
CA SER A 28 -2.96 -8.42 -47.50
C SER A 28 -1.70 -7.89 -46.80
N VAL A 29 -1.66 -6.61 -46.41
CA VAL A 29 -0.47 -6.01 -45.77
C VAL A 29 -0.48 -6.17 -44.24
N LEU A 30 -1.65 -6.35 -43.62
CA LEU A 30 -1.78 -6.55 -42.16
C LEU A 30 -1.54 -7.99 -41.69
N ARG A 31 -1.47 -8.97 -42.60
CA ARG A 31 -1.17 -10.38 -42.25
C ARG A 31 0.31 -10.73 -42.26
N HIS A 32 1.17 -9.89 -42.86
CA HIS A 32 2.60 -10.19 -42.98
C HIS A 32 3.46 -9.63 -41.83
N GLU A 33 2.95 -8.66 -41.06
CA GLU A 33 3.64 -8.08 -39.89
C GLU A 33 3.35 -8.83 -38.57
N LEU A 34 2.23 -9.57 -38.47
CA LEU A 34 1.96 -10.42 -37.29
C LEU A 34 2.76 -11.74 -37.24
N GLN A 35 3.38 -12.17 -38.34
CA GLN A 35 4.23 -13.37 -38.39
C GLN A 35 5.71 -13.10 -38.06
N LYS A 36 6.16 -11.84 -38.02
CA LYS A 36 7.53 -11.48 -37.62
C LYS A 36 7.70 -11.26 -36.11
N ILE A 37 6.60 -11.08 -35.37
CA ILE A 37 6.65 -10.87 -33.91
C ILE A 37 6.63 -12.20 -33.13
N THR A 38 6.11 -13.27 -33.73
CA THR A 38 5.97 -14.59 -33.08
C THR A 38 7.17 -15.53 -33.28
N SER A 39 8.23 -15.11 -33.99
CA SER A 39 9.43 -15.94 -34.26
C SER A 39 10.64 -15.64 -33.36
N ARG A 40 10.54 -14.70 -32.40
CA ARG A 40 11.59 -14.41 -31.40
C ARG A 40 11.42 -15.10 -30.04
N PHE A 41 10.39 -15.93 -29.87
CA PHE A 41 10.22 -16.76 -28.68
C PHE A 41 10.38 -18.26 -29.01
N LYS A 42 11.58 -18.64 -29.45
CA LYS A 42 12.08 -20.01 -29.30
C LYS A 42 13.13 -19.99 -28.19
N ARG A 43 12.69 -20.20 -26.94
CA ARG A 43 13.62 -20.63 -25.88
C ARG A 43 13.88 -22.12 -26.09
N GLN A 44 15.15 -22.46 -26.25
CA GLN A 44 15.64 -23.83 -26.18
C GLN A 44 15.31 -24.43 -24.80
N PRO A 45 15.11 -25.76 -24.69
CA PRO A 45 14.95 -26.42 -23.41
C PRO A 45 16.33 -26.54 -22.75
N THR A 46 16.64 -25.64 -21.82
CA THR A 46 17.73 -25.85 -20.87
C THR A 46 17.27 -26.76 -19.75
N GLN A 47 18.16 -27.68 -19.41
CA GLN A 47 17.96 -28.84 -18.56
C GLN A 47 17.44 -28.48 -17.17
N ALA A 48 16.66 -29.42 -16.63
CA ALA A 48 16.24 -29.42 -15.24
C ALA A 48 17.47 -29.37 -14.32
N GLU A 49 17.65 -28.24 -13.66
CA GLU A 49 18.40 -28.18 -12.41
C GLU A 49 17.46 -28.69 -11.32
N ASP A 50 17.72 -29.92 -10.91
CA ASP A 50 17.29 -30.48 -9.65
C ASP A 50 18.00 -29.70 -8.53
N GLU A 51 17.35 -28.64 -8.05
CA GLU A 51 17.80 -27.89 -6.88
C GLU A 51 16.75 -27.94 -5.79
N THR A 52 16.91 -28.93 -4.90
CA THR A 52 16.54 -28.79 -3.49
C THR A 52 17.41 -27.71 -2.83
N GLN A 53 17.25 -26.46 -3.26
CA GLN A 53 17.66 -25.28 -2.51
C GLN A 53 16.42 -24.61 -1.91
N PRO A 54 16.47 -24.13 -0.65
CA PRO A 54 15.42 -23.25 -0.15
C PRO A 54 15.30 -22.06 -1.09
N ASP A 55 14.07 -21.78 -1.54
CA ASP A 55 13.74 -20.69 -2.46
C ASP A 55 14.51 -19.42 -2.03
N ALA A 56 15.17 -18.74 -2.97
CA ALA A 56 15.87 -17.48 -2.70
C ALA A 56 14.98 -16.48 -1.95
N SER A 57 13.65 -16.65 -2.04
CA SER A 57 12.61 -15.96 -1.28
C SER A 57 12.56 -16.26 0.24
N GLU A 58 13.43 -17.08 0.82
CA GLU A 58 13.39 -17.40 2.26
C GLU A 58 14.68 -17.08 3.04
N ARG A 59 15.73 -16.63 2.35
CA ARG A 59 17.05 -16.34 2.97
C ARG A 59 17.00 -15.27 4.06
N TYR A 60 15.97 -14.44 4.08
CA TYR A 60 15.78 -13.40 5.09
C TYR A 60 15.21 -13.95 6.42
N ARG A 61 14.62 -15.16 6.47
CA ARG A 61 14.00 -15.74 7.68
C ARG A 61 15.03 -16.32 8.65
N LYS A 62 15.98 -15.49 9.07
CA LYS A 62 17.00 -15.83 10.05
C LYS A 62 16.76 -15.06 11.33
N ALA A 63 17.21 -15.61 12.46
CA ALA A 63 17.03 -14.98 13.76
C ALA A 63 17.69 -13.59 13.81
N GLU A 64 18.88 -13.44 13.20
CA GLU A 64 19.60 -12.17 13.13
C GLU A 64 18.89 -11.09 12.30
N ASN A 65 17.96 -11.49 11.41
CA ASN A 65 17.18 -10.57 10.59
C ASN A 65 15.83 -10.23 11.22
N LEU A 66 15.42 -10.89 12.30
CA LEU A 66 14.11 -10.67 12.92
C LEU A 66 14.08 -9.27 13.56
N ILE A 67 13.12 -8.45 13.13
CA ILE A 67 12.88 -7.10 13.67
C ILE A 67 11.84 -7.17 14.78
N ALA A 68 10.70 -7.83 14.49
CA ALA A 68 9.58 -7.92 15.40
C ALA A 68 8.77 -9.18 15.13
N SER A 69 8.08 -9.70 16.15
CA SER A 69 7.14 -10.79 16.01
C SER A 69 5.91 -10.53 16.87
N GLY A 70 4.73 -10.80 16.31
CA GLY A 70 3.44 -10.63 16.98
C GLY A 70 2.43 -11.70 16.56
N SER A 71 1.19 -11.55 17.00
CA SER A 71 0.11 -12.52 16.76
C SER A 71 -0.21 -12.70 15.26
N ILE A 72 0.03 -11.66 14.46
CA ILE A 72 -0.35 -11.61 13.04
C ILE A 72 0.79 -11.96 12.08
N GLY A 73 2.01 -12.11 12.58
CA GLY A 73 3.18 -12.38 11.76
C GLY A 73 4.49 -11.90 12.37
N SER A 74 5.54 -12.02 11.57
CA SER A 74 6.91 -11.61 11.91
C SER A 74 7.46 -10.68 10.84
N VAL A 75 8.25 -9.69 11.23
CA VAL A 75 8.89 -8.72 10.34
C VAL A 75 10.38 -8.95 10.35
N TYR A 76 10.99 -9.04 9.17
CA TYR A 76 12.42 -9.31 8.99
C TYR A 76 13.09 -8.22 8.16
N HIS A 77 14.37 -7.97 8.42
CA HIS A 77 15.25 -7.30 7.47
C HIS A 77 15.36 -8.17 6.21
N TYR A 78 15.01 -7.58 5.06
CA TYR A 78 15.16 -8.25 3.76
C TYR A 78 16.47 -7.83 3.09
N ASP A 79 16.70 -6.52 3.01
CA ASP A 79 17.95 -5.89 2.59
C ASP A 79 18.06 -4.49 3.24
N ASN A 80 18.95 -3.63 2.73
CA ASN A 80 19.13 -2.27 3.26
C ASN A 80 17.92 -1.35 3.04
N GLU A 81 17.12 -1.60 2.00
CA GLU A 81 16.02 -0.74 1.56
C GLU A 81 14.65 -1.31 1.93
N TYR A 82 14.56 -2.60 2.22
CA TYR A 82 13.29 -3.29 2.41
C TYR A 82 13.27 -4.17 3.67
N VAL A 83 12.07 -4.31 4.21
CA VAL A 83 11.70 -5.31 5.21
C VAL A 83 10.67 -6.26 4.61
N MET A 84 10.57 -7.47 5.15
CA MET A 84 9.54 -8.42 4.79
C MET A 84 8.67 -8.74 5.99
N LYS A 85 7.36 -8.52 5.87
CA LYS A 85 6.37 -8.97 6.86
C LYS A 85 5.78 -10.30 6.40
N ASP A 86 6.07 -11.35 7.15
CA ASP A 86 5.49 -12.67 6.95
C ASP A 86 4.26 -12.82 7.83
N TYR A 87 3.10 -12.98 7.23
CA TYR A 87 1.86 -13.16 7.99
C TYR A 87 1.75 -14.59 8.53
N SER A 88 1.22 -14.71 9.73
CA SER A 88 0.98 -16.01 10.37
C SER A 88 -0.19 -16.72 9.70
N GLY A 89 -0.06 -18.04 9.52
CA GLY A 89 -1.12 -18.89 8.99
C GLY A 89 -1.10 -19.09 7.47
N ILE A 90 -1.99 -19.97 7.02
CA ILE A 90 -2.19 -20.31 5.61
C ILE A 90 -3.44 -19.58 5.12
N ILE A 91 -3.41 -19.16 3.86
CA ILE A 91 -4.54 -18.59 3.16
C ILE A 91 -5.39 -19.74 2.63
N GLU A 92 -6.61 -19.81 3.14
CA GLU A 92 -7.61 -20.77 2.70
C GLU A 92 -8.80 -20.03 2.11
N THR A 93 -9.60 -20.70 1.27
CA THR A 93 -10.76 -20.09 0.60
C THR A 93 -11.73 -19.45 1.60
N GLU A 94 -11.87 -20.06 2.78
CA GLU A 94 -12.78 -19.63 3.85
C GLU A 94 -12.12 -18.64 4.84
N HIS A 95 -10.78 -18.56 4.85
CA HIS A 95 -9.99 -17.75 5.80
C HIS A 95 -9.00 -16.84 5.06
N LYS A 96 -9.50 -15.71 4.55
CA LYS A 96 -8.71 -14.72 3.79
C LYS A 96 -8.24 -13.51 4.61
N GLY A 97 -8.44 -13.51 5.92
CA GLY A 97 -8.12 -12.37 6.78
C GLY A 97 -6.68 -11.87 6.63
N ARG A 98 -5.71 -12.80 6.58
CA ARG A 98 -4.29 -12.46 6.39
C ARG A 98 -3.97 -11.88 5.03
N LEU A 99 -4.60 -12.40 3.98
CA LEU A 99 -4.46 -11.84 2.64
C LEU A 99 -5.05 -10.42 2.58
N HIS A 100 -6.20 -10.20 3.22
CA HIS A 100 -6.80 -8.87 3.30
C HIS A 100 -5.88 -7.88 4.04
N SER A 101 -5.33 -8.26 5.20
CA SER A 101 -4.37 -7.43 5.93
C SER A 101 -3.13 -7.12 5.09
N ALA A 102 -2.56 -8.11 4.41
CA ALA A 102 -1.42 -7.92 3.51
C ALA A 102 -1.74 -6.96 2.36
N MET A 103 -2.92 -7.09 1.75
CA MET A 103 -3.37 -6.20 0.67
C MET A 103 -3.59 -4.78 1.18
N ASN A 104 -4.20 -4.59 2.35
CA ASN A 104 -4.38 -3.27 2.95
C ASN A 104 -3.02 -2.63 3.25
N ASN A 105 -2.10 -3.39 3.86
CA ASN A 105 -0.79 -2.87 4.20
C ASN A 105 -0.02 -2.41 2.95
N ALA A 106 -0.01 -3.24 1.90
CA ALA A 106 0.65 -2.89 0.66
C ALA A 106 -0.02 -1.71 -0.06
N ALA A 107 -1.35 -1.64 -0.08
CA ALA A 107 -2.08 -0.54 -0.69
C ALA A 107 -1.83 0.79 0.03
N ALA A 108 -1.88 0.81 1.37
CA ALA A 108 -1.61 2.00 2.15
C ALA A 108 -0.16 2.47 2.00
N PHE A 109 0.82 1.56 2.06
CA PHE A 109 2.23 1.90 1.83
C PHE A 109 2.44 2.55 0.46
N ASN A 110 1.89 1.94 -0.60
CA ASN A 110 2.05 2.46 -1.95
C ASN A 110 1.43 3.87 -2.13
N ARG A 111 0.37 4.21 -1.37
CA ARG A 111 -0.21 5.55 -1.40
C ARG A 111 0.60 6.57 -0.60
N LEU A 112 1.12 6.19 0.56
CA LEU A 112 1.82 7.09 1.48
C LEU A 112 3.29 7.30 1.10
N TYR A 113 3.95 6.25 0.61
CA TYR A 113 5.40 6.20 0.39
C TYR A 113 5.80 6.04 -1.08
N GLY A 114 4.82 6.11 -1.98
CA GLY A 114 5.00 6.03 -3.42
C GLY A 114 4.80 4.64 -4.00
N ALA A 115 4.39 4.59 -5.27
CA ALA A 115 4.20 3.34 -5.99
C ALA A 115 5.49 2.49 -6.00
N GLY A 116 5.35 1.20 -5.71
CA GLY A 116 6.46 0.26 -5.61
C GLY A 116 7.07 0.15 -4.20
N SER A 117 6.63 0.99 -3.25
CA SER A 117 7.07 0.89 -1.85
C SER A 117 6.55 -0.35 -1.13
N ALA A 118 5.56 -1.05 -1.69
CA ALA A 118 5.11 -2.33 -1.15
C ALA A 118 4.63 -3.32 -2.21
N ASN A 119 4.90 -4.61 -2.00
CA ASN A 119 4.46 -5.70 -2.87
C ASN A 119 4.00 -6.91 -2.06
N VAL A 120 2.79 -7.40 -2.34
CA VAL A 120 2.28 -8.65 -1.76
C VAL A 120 2.95 -9.83 -2.46
N VAL A 121 3.47 -10.77 -1.68
CA VAL A 121 4.14 -11.98 -2.16
C VAL A 121 3.38 -13.20 -1.67
N MET A 122 2.89 -14.00 -2.61
CA MET A 122 2.29 -15.29 -2.33
C MET A 122 3.38 -16.34 -2.21
N ARG A 123 3.49 -16.96 -1.04
CA ARG A 123 4.51 -17.96 -0.75
C ARG A 123 3.95 -19.37 -0.89
N LYS A 124 4.77 -20.26 -1.44
CA LYS A 124 4.50 -21.69 -1.37
C LYS A 124 4.71 -22.15 0.07
N THR A 125 3.95 -23.15 0.48
CA THR A 125 4.18 -23.86 1.73
C THR A 125 4.65 -25.27 1.40
N THR A 126 4.98 -26.07 2.42
CA THR A 126 5.29 -27.50 2.25
C THR A 126 4.15 -28.26 1.58
N ASN A 127 2.90 -27.84 1.79
CA ASN A 127 1.75 -28.32 1.04
C ASN A 127 1.52 -27.42 -0.19
N PRO A 128 1.61 -27.95 -1.44
CA PRO A 128 1.48 -27.15 -2.65
C PRO A 128 0.08 -26.51 -2.83
N LEU A 129 -0.95 -27.08 -2.19
CA LEU A 129 -2.33 -26.57 -2.20
C LEU A 129 -2.52 -25.40 -1.22
N GLN A 130 -1.60 -25.22 -0.28
CA GLN A 130 -1.64 -24.16 0.71
C GLN A 130 -0.72 -23.02 0.29
N LYS A 131 -1.17 -21.79 0.54
CA LYS A 131 -0.37 -20.58 0.32
C LYS A 131 -0.21 -19.81 1.60
N ALA A 132 0.93 -19.19 1.81
CA ALA A 132 1.10 -18.15 2.82
C ALA A 132 1.26 -16.80 2.12
N VAL A 133 1.09 -15.70 2.87
CA VAL A 133 1.28 -14.35 2.34
C VAL A 133 2.39 -13.64 3.09
N SER A 134 3.16 -12.86 2.35
CA SER A 134 4.09 -11.88 2.88
C SER A 134 3.89 -10.56 2.17
N VAL A 135 4.42 -9.49 2.75
CA VAL A 135 4.52 -8.19 2.09
C VAL A 135 5.95 -7.70 2.18
N LYS A 136 6.55 -7.44 1.02
CA LYS A 136 7.83 -6.72 0.92
C LYS A 136 7.50 -5.23 1.04
N LEU A 137 8.03 -4.58 2.06
CA LEU A 137 7.78 -3.17 2.38
C LEU A 137 9.09 -2.39 2.30
N ARG A 138 9.06 -1.18 1.73
CA ARG A 138 10.17 -0.24 1.82
C ARG A 138 10.40 0.07 3.29
N LYS A 139 11.65 -0.02 3.73
CA LYS A 139 12.06 0.34 5.08
C LYS A 139 11.86 1.84 5.26
N ILE A 140 11.06 2.22 6.24
CA ILE A 140 10.86 3.60 6.64
C ILE A 140 11.90 3.94 7.71
N SER A 141 12.59 5.07 7.55
CA SER A 141 13.59 5.53 8.51
C SER A 141 12.97 5.89 9.85
N GLY A 142 13.76 5.72 10.91
CA GLY A 142 13.37 6.03 12.29
C GLY A 142 13.22 4.79 13.17
N ALA A 143 13.01 5.04 14.45
CA ALA A 143 12.70 4.02 15.45
C ALA A 143 11.27 4.21 15.95
N SER A 144 10.58 3.12 16.30
CA SER A 144 9.23 3.23 16.85
C SER A 144 9.27 3.89 18.23
N LEU A 145 8.24 4.66 18.57
CA LEU A 145 8.17 5.28 19.90
C LEU A 145 8.19 4.23 21.02
N ALA A 146 7.59 3.06 20.78
CA ALA A 146 7.66 1.93 21.72
C ALA A 146 9.10 1.42 21.89
N ASP A 147 9.86 1.24 20.80
CA ASP A 147 11.25 0.77 20.87
C ASP A 147 12.18 1.79 21.53
N ILE A 148 11.98 3.08 21.25
CA ILE A 148 12.74 4.18 21.90
C ILE A 148 12.58 4.10 23.41
N LEU A 149 11.35 3.90 23.91
CA LEU A 149 11.08 3.73 25.33
C LEU A 149 11.69 2.43 25.87
N ALA A 150 11.47 1.31 25.18
CA ALA A 150 11.92 -0.01 25.63
C ALA A 150 13.44 -0.11 25.73
N LYS A 151 14.18 0.59 24.86
CA LYS A 151 15.65 0.64 24.87
C LYS A 151 16.21 1.71 25.80
N GLY A 152 15.37 2.58 26.38
CA GLY A 152 15.82 3.67 27.25
C GLY A 152 16.66 4.72 26.51
N GLU A 153 16.39 4.96 25.23
CA GLU A 153 17.14 5.94 24.42
C GLU A 153 16.71 7.39 24.75
N ILE A 154 17.01 7.85 25.97
CA ILE A 154 16.51 9.12 26.53
C ILE A 154 16.75 10.32 25.60
N GLY A 155 17.97 10.48 25.08
CA GLY A 155 18.30 11.59 24.20
C GLY A 155 17.54 11.58 22.86
N LEU A 156 17.13 10.41 22.37
CA LEU A 156 16.25 10.31 21.20
C LEU A 156 14.79 10.59 21.58
N ALA A 157 14.37 10.11 22.74
CA ALA A 157 13.03 10.34 23.26
C ALA A 157 12.75 11.83 23.51
N GLU A 158 13.69 12.55 24.11
CA GLU A 158 13.61 14.00 24.33
C GLU A 158 13.52 14.78 23.02
N LYS A 159 14.27 14.36 21.99
CA LYS A 159 14.17 14.97 20.64
C LYS A 159 12.77 14.76 20.04
N ALA A 160 12.22 13.56 20.14
CA ALA A 160 10.86 13.27 19.69
C ALA A 160 9.82 14.12 20.44
N VAL A 161 9.95 14.24 21.78
CA VAL A 161 9.09 15.10 22.61
C VAL A 161 9.21 16.57 22.19
N ALA A 162 10.43 17.08 22.03
CA ALA A 162 10.67 18.44 21.59
C ALA A 162 10.07 18.71 20.20
N ARG A 163 10.18 17.75 19.26
CA ARG A 163 9.55 17.86 17.95
C ARG A 163 8.02 17.89 18.03
N TYR A 164 7.42 17.07 18.89
CA TYR A 164 5.97 17.09 19.12
C TYR A 164 5.52 18.40 19.76
N ALA A 165 6.29 18.96 20.69
CA ALA A 165 5.98 20.21 21.38
C ALA A 165 5.97 21.44 20.45
N LYS A 166 6.67 21.38 19.30
CA LYS A 166 6.58 22.42 18.25
C LYS A 166 5.20 22.54 17.60
N GLY A 167 4.28 21.60 17.86
CA GLY A 167 2.92 21.61 17.34
C GLY A 167 2.77 20.88 15.99
N ASP A 168 1.51 20.75 15.58
CA ASP A 168 1.03 20.26 14.28
C ASP A 168 1.39 18.84 13.85
N VAL A 169 2.19 18.08 14.61
CA VAL A 169 2.58 16.70 14.21
C VAL A 169 1.36 15.81 13.96
N ALA A 170 0.40 15.81 14.88
CA ALA A 170 -0.80 14.99 14.75
C ALA A 170 -1.62 15.38 13.52
N THR A 171 -1.79 16.68 13.30
CA THR A 171 -2.48 17.23 12.12
C THR A 171 -1.75 16.89 10.83
N GLN A 172 -0.42 16.99 10.80
CA GLN A 172 0.40 16.66 9.62
C GLN A 172 0.31 15.17 9.27
N LEU A 173 0.38 14.28 10.28
CA LEU A 173 0.21 12.85 10.07
C LEU A 173 -1.21 12.51 9.60
N ALA A 174 -2.23 13.09 10.24
CA ALA A 174 -3.61 12.90 9.82
C ALA A 174 -3.86 13.44 8.40
N LYS A 175 -3.23 14.56 8.01
CA LYS A 175 -3.32 15.10 6.66
C LYS A 175 -2.69 14.19 5.61
N LYS A 176 -1.55 13.54 5.93
CA LYS A 176 -0.96 12.52 5.04
C LYS A 176 -1.92 11.36 4.80
N LEU A 177 -2.56 10.87 5.87
CA LEU A 177 -3.57 9.80 5.81
C LEU A 177 -4.83 10.23 5.05
N GLU A 178 -5.31 11.44 5.28
CA GLU A 178 -6.45 12.05 4.59
C GLU A 178 -6.23 12.05 3.08
N LEU A 179 -5.11 12.63 2.63
CA LEU A 179 -4.79 12.76 1.21
C LEU A 179 -4.57 11.39 0.55
N ALA A 180 -4.10 10.40 1.31
CA ALA A 180 -3.96 9.02 0.84
C ALA A 180 -5.29 8.24 0.86
N GLY A 181 -6.34 8.76 1.49
CA GLY A 181 -7.59 8.03 1.72
C GLY A 181 -7.37 6.76 2.55
N VAL A 182 -6.51 6.82 3.58
CA VAL A 182 -6.12 5.69 4.44
C VAL A 182 -6.53 5.96 5.88
N ASP A 183 -7.55 5.27 6.38
CA ASP A 183 -7.95 5.31 7.78
C ASP A 183 -7.20 4.25 8.58
N HIS A 184 -6.24 4.69 9.38
CA HIS A 184 -5.36 3.83 10.15
C HIS A 184 -6.01 3.42 11.48
N ASN A 185 -6.59 2.22 11.52
CA ASN A 185 -7.33 1.75 12.69
C ASN A 185 -6.44 1.27 13.86
N ASP A 186 -5.17 0.98 13.59
CA ASP A 186 -4.21 0.48 14.60
C ASP A 186 -3.06 1.47 14.91
N ILE A 187 -3.38 2.74 15.14
CA ILE A 187 -2.36 3.70 15.60
C ILE A 187 -2.00 3.37 17.05
N ASN A 188 -0.71 3.21 17.33
CA ASN A 188 -0.14 3.01 18.67
C ASN A 188 1.37 3.38 18.66
N LEU A 189 2.05 3.32 19.81
CA LEU A 189 3.47 3.70 19.93
C LEU A 189 4.42 2.82 19.09
N GLY A 190 4.07 1.56 18.82
CA GLY A 190 4.86 0.68 17.94
C GLY A 190 4.74 1.06 16.47
N ASN A 191 3.65 1.73 16.10
CA ASN A 191 3.33 2.07 14.70
C ASN A 191 3.63 3.52 14.33
N ILE A 192 4.16 4.32 15.28
CA ILE A 192 4.66 5.67 15.05
C ILE A 192 6.18 5.64 15.11
N LEU A 193 6.84 5.98 14.01
CA LEU A 193 8.29 6.08 13.92
C LEU A 193 8.75 7.54 14.06
N TYR A 194 9.82 7.79 14.81
CA TYR A 194 10.54 9.05 14.81
C TYR A 194 11.89 8.91 14.11
N ASP A 195 12.15 9.78 13.14
CA ASP A 195 13.44 9.89 12.46
C ASP A 195 14.15 11.19 12.88
N PRO A 196 15.22 11.11 13.68
CA PRO A 196 15.96 12.29 14.13
C PRO A 196 16.77 12.96 13.03
N GLN A 197 17.05 12.29 11.90
CA GLN A 197 17.80 12.87 10.79
C GLN A 197 16.96 13.87 10.00
N THR A 198 15.67 13.58 9.86
CA THR A 198 14.71 14.43 9.15
C THR A 198 13.79 15.22 10.07
N ASP A 199 13.94 15.06 11.39
CA ASP A 199 13.07 15.63 12.44
C ASP A 199 11.57 15.37 12.15
N SER A 200 11.25 14.16 11.70
CA SER A 200 9.94 13.79 11.17
C SER A 200 9.36 12.53 11.80
N PHE A 201 8.03 12.44 11.77
CA PHE A 201 7.29 11.25 12.16
C PHE A 201 6.68 10.56 10.94
N ASN A 202 6.66 9.23 10.99
CA ASN A 202 6.07 8.37 9.98
C ASN A 202 5.19 7.29 10.61
N LEU A 203 4.25 6.74 9.85
CA LEU A 203 3.32 5.70 10.30
C LEU A 203 3.57 4.39 9.56
N ILE A 204 3.50 3.27 10.26
CA ILE A 204 3.66 1.93 9.67
C ILE A 204 2.54 1.01 10.16
N ASP A 205 2.49 -0.19 9.58
CA ASP A 205 1.54 -1.25 9.92
C ASP A 205 0.06 -0.90 9.67
N PHE A 206 -0.31 -0.93 8.39
CA PHE A 206 -1.67 -0.62 7.93
C PHE A 206 -2.54 -1.86 7.73
N ASP A 207 -2.24 -2.96 8.43
CA ASP A 207 -2.94 -4.25 8.29
C ASP A 207 -4.44 -4.14 8.53
N SER A 208 -4.84 -3.30 9.49
CA SER A 208 -6.23 -3.10 9.90
C SER A 208 -6.87 -1.86 9.27
N SER A 209 -6.18 -1.20 8.33
CA SER A 209 -6.65 0.07 7.77
C SER A 209 -7.85 -0.11 6.87
N HIS A 210 -8.75 0.86 6.90
CA HIS A 210 -9.74 1.03 5.84
C HIS A 210 -9.17 1.95 4.76
N ILE A 211 -9.37 1.60 3.49
CA ILE A 211 -8.77 2.31 2.37
C ILE A 211 -9.87 2.74 1.40
N ASN A 212 -10.06 4.05 1.27
CA ASN A 212 -11.00 4.63 0.33
C ASN A 212 -10.59 4.31 -1.11
N PRO A 213 -11.51 4.37 -2.09
CA PRO A 213 -11.16 4.30 -3.51
C PRO A 213 -10.03 5.28 -3.89
N PRO A 214 -9.19 4.96 -4.90
CA PRO A 214 -8.13 5.86 -5.35
C PRO A 214 -8.66 7.27 -5.66
N GLY A 215 -7.96 8.30 -5.18
CA GLY A 215 -8.34 9.70 -5.39
C GLY A 215 -9.45 10.21 -4.46
N MET A 216 -10.00 9.36 -3.59
CA MET A 216 -10.99 9.76 -2.59
C MET A 216 -10.30 9.97 -1.23
N PRO A 217 -10.20 11.23 -0.73
CA PRO A 217 -9.63 11.49 0.57
C PRO A 217 -10.54 10.98 1.70
N LEU A 218 -10.03 10.98 2.93
CA LEU A 218 -10.88 10.77 4.11
C LEU A 218 -11.82 11.95 4.31
N ASN A 219 -12.98 11.70 4.94
CA ASN A 219 -13.87 12.78 5.36
C ASN A 219 -13.39 13.45 6.66
N GLU A 220 -13.92 14.63 6.95
CA GLU A 220 -13.52 15.46 8.10
C GLU A 220 -13.63 14.71 9.44
N PHE A 221 -14.73 13.97 9.67
CA PHE A 221 -14.92 13.19 10.89
C PHE A 221 -13.80 12.17 11.10
N MET A 222 -13.43 11.43 10.06
CA MET A 222 -12.33 10.45 10.13
C MET A 222 -10.99 11.15 10.40
N VAL A 223 -10.75 12.33 9.83
CA VAL A 223 -9.52 13.11 10.08
C VAL A 223 -9.46 13.59 11.54
N GLU A 224 -10.56 14.11 12.08
CA GLU A 224 -10.65 14.51 13.49
C GLU A 224 -10.36 13.33 14.44
N GLU A 225 -10.91 12.16 14.13
CA GLU A 225 -10.64 10.94 14.89
C GLU A 225 -9.16 10.54 14.83
N LEU A 226 -8.53 10.62 13.66
CA LEU A 226 -7.10 10.35 13.51
C LEU A 226 -6.26 11.33 14.33
N VAL A 227 -6.54 12.64 14.25
CA VAL A 227 -5.85 13.66 15.05
C VAL A 227 -5.98 13.36 16.54
N ARG A 228 -7.19 12.99 17.00
CA ARG A 228 -7.45 12.63 18.41
C ARG A 228 -6.65 11.39 18.84
N LYS A 229 -6.67 10.32 18.03
CA LYS A 229 -5.94 9.06 18.30
C LYS A 229 -4.43 9.30 18.35
N ILE A 230 -3.88 10.01 17.37
CA ILE A 230 -2.45 10.31 17.29
C ILE A 230 -2.00 11.15 18.51
N ASN A 231 -2.76 12.20 18.86
CA ASN A 231 -2.46 13.02 20.04
C ASN A 231 -2.54 12.22 21.34
N TYR A 232 -3.46 11.26 21.46
CA TYR A 232 -3.52 10.38 22.63
C TYR A 232 -2.21 9.61 22.82
N TYR A 233 -1.67 9.02 21.76
CA TYR A 233 -0.41 8.28 21.84
C TYR A 233 0.80 9.19 22.05
N PHE A 234 0.85 10.37 21.44
CA PHE A 234 1.92 11.33 21.75
C PHE A 234 1.91 11.78 23.21
N ARG A 235 0.74 12.10 23.78
CA ARG A 235 0.63 12.43 25.21
C ARG A 235 1.06 11.28 26.10
N THR A 236 0.72 10.05 25.72
CA THR A 236 1.19 8.85 26.42
C THR A 236 2.71 8.77 26.39
N PHE A 237 3.32 8.88 25.20
CA PHE A 237 4.77 8.88 25.04
C PHE A 237 5.46 9.96 25.89
N VAL A 238 4.98 11.20 25.85
CA VAL A 238 5.52 12.32 26.66
C VAL A 238 5.49 11.98 28.16
N ARG A 239 4.40 11.39 28.65
CA ARG A 239 4.28 10.99 30.05
C ARG A 239 5.33 9.93 30.41
N GLU A 240 5.50 8.91 29.57
CA GLU A 240 6.50 7.86 29.80
C GLU A 240 7.93 8.43 29.79
N VAL A 241 8.25 9.34 28.86
CA VAL A 241 9.56 10.01 28.83
C VAL A 241 9.82 10.83 30.09
N ASN A 242 8.84 11.61 30.56
CA ASN A 242 8.98 12.38 31.79
C ASN A 242 9.18 11.49 33.03
N ALA A 243 8.59 10.30 33.05
CA ALA A 243 8.80 9.34 34.14
C ALA A 243 10.23 8.77 34.13
N LEU A 244 10.83 8.60 32.95
CA LEU A 244 12.20 8.12 32.80
C LEU A 244 13.26 9.17 33.15
N THR A 245 12.97 10.46 32.99
CA THR A 245 13.92 11.55 33.25
C THR A 245 13.89 12.10 34.67
N GLN A 246 12.91 11.67 35.49
CA GLN A 246 12.79 12.03 36.91
C GLN A 246 13.52 11.06 37.86
N VAL A 247 14.21 10.05 37.32
CA VAL A 247 15.06 9.09 38.04
C VAL A 247 16.52 9.52 37.95
#